data_AF-A0AAV7RGX3-F1
#
_entry.id   AF-A0AAV7RGX3-F1
#
_cell.length_a   1.000
_cell.length_b   1.000
_cell.length_c   1.000
_cell.angle_alpha   90.00
_cell.angle_beta   90.00
_cell.angle_gamma   90.00
#
_symmetry.space_group_name_H-M   'P 1'
#
loop_
_entity.id
_entity.type
_entity.pdbx_description
1 polymer ?
#
loop_
_entity_poly.entity_id
_entity_poly.type
_entity_poly.pdbx_seq_one_letter_code
_entity_poly.pdbx_strand_id
1 'polypeptide(L)'
;MTDPTQEATMEHILQEITVVGRRLEGMDSAMTSLTAEMKSMCLDIAGFQSRVTGREQQVTTMEDHINTAQDRDQELLYLRSKLTVLENRSHRDICFFGFPEHIKDCQKAFLAFGPRLRQLEMKYGLFELARMWFTNNGVYKDFYEAEDLHLFLDGLLLQSVDTDTPAQPQGPPTYT
;
A
#
# COMPACT_ATOMS: atom_id res chain seq x y z
N MET A 1 -102.02 -3.30 -32.66
CA MET A 1 -100.87 -3.97 -33.31
C MET A 1 -99.78 -2.92 -33.35
N THR A 2 -98.71 -3.12 -32.58
CA THR A 2 -97.49 -2.31 -32.69
C THR A 2 -96.87 -2.54 -34.07
N ASP A 3 -96.36 -1.49 -34.68
CA ASP A 3 -95.70 -1.55 -36.00
C ASP A 3 -94.41 -2.40 -35.86
N PRO A 4 -94.21 -3.47 -36.65
CA PRO A 4 -92.98 -4.28 -36.59
C PRO A 4 -91.70 -3.46 -36.76
N THR A 5 -91.78 -2.28 -37.38
CA THR A 5 -90.67 -1.34 -37.52
C THR A 5 -90.27 -0.72 -36.18
N GLN A 6 -91.24 -0.46 -35.29
CA GLN A 6 -90.96 0.04 -33.93
C GLN A 6 -90.33 -1.02 -33.04
N GLU A 7 -90.68 -2.29 -33.23
CA GLU A 7 -90.12 -3.40 -32.46
C GLU A 7 -88.65 -3.64 -32.83
N ALA A 8 -88.34 -3.68 -34.12
CA ALA A 8 -86.97 -3.84 -34.61
C ALA A 8 -86.03 -2.67 -34.19
N THR A 9 -86.54 -1.44 -34.17
CA THR A 9 -85.75 -0.28 -33.71
C THR A 9 -85.49 -0.32 -32.21
N MET A 10 -86.46 -0.76 -31.40
CA MET A 10 -86.27 -0.96 -29.96
C MET A 10 -85.23 -2.05 -29.68
N GLU A 11 -85.30 -3.19 -30.38
CA GLU A 11 -84.34 -4.28 -30.22
C GLU A 11 -82.91 -3.86 -30.56
N HIS A 12 -82.74 -3.09 -31.64
CA HIS A 12 -81.44 -2.51 -32.00
C HIS A 12 -80.89 -1.58 -30.90
N ILE A 13 -81.74 -0.69 -30.36
CA ILE A 13 -81.34 0.22 -29.27
C ILE A 13 -80.92 -0.58 -28.03
N LEU A 14 -81.67 -1.62 -27.65
CA LEU A 14 -81.31 -2.48 -26.52
C LEU A 14 -79.97 -3.21 -26.75
N GLN A 15 -79.70 -3.63 -27.97
CA GLN A 15 -78.42 -4.24 -28.34
C GLN A 15 -77.26 -3.24 -28.22
N GLU A 16 -77.42 -2.01 -28.71
CA GLU A 16 -76.41 -0.96 -28.57
C GLU A 16 -76.16 -0.59 -27.11
N ILE A 17 -77.22 -0.44 -26.31
CA ILE A 17 -77.12 -0.20 -24.86
C ILE A 17 -76.33 -1.34 -24.18
N THR A 18 -76.60 -2.59 -24.57
CA THR A 18 -75.89 -3.76 -24.04
C THR A 18 -74.39 -3.73 -24.39
N VAL A 19 -74.05 -3.34 -25.63
CA VAL A 19 -72.65 -3.21 -26.07
C VAL A 19 -71.95 -2.08 -25.30
N VAL A 20 -72.60 -0.93 -25.13
CA VAL A 20 -72.05 0.20 -24.36
C VAL A 20 -71.86 -0.20 -22.89
N GLY A 21 -72.82 -0.89 -22.29
CA GLY A 21 -72.73 -1.40 -20.91
C GLY A 21 -71.50 -2.27 -20.69
N ARG A 22 -71.27 -3.27 -21.55
CA ARG A 22 -70.07 -4.12 -21.47
C ARG A 22 -68.76 -3.35 -21.63
N ARG A 23 -68.74 -2.32 -22.49
CA ARG A 23 -67.55 -1.45 -22.65
C ARG A 23 -67.27 -0.64 -21.40
N LEU A 24 -68.31 -0.11 -20.75
CA LEU A 24 -68.17 0.63 -19.48
C LEU A 24 -67.65 -0.29 -18.37
N GLU A 25 -68.18 -1.50 -18.23
CA GLU A 25 -67.69 -2.49 -17.26
C GLU A 25 -66.21 -2.85 -17.50
N GLY A 26 -65.81 -2.99 -18.77
CA GLY A 26 -64.41 -3.22 -19.13
C GLY A 26 -63.50 -2.04 -18.78
N MET A 27 -63.97 -0.80 -19.01
CA MET A 27 -63.24 0.40 -18.62
C MET A 27 -63.12 0.53 -17.10
N ASP A 28 -64.17 0.26 -16.33
CA ASP A 28 -64.13 0.29 -14.87
C ASP A 28 -63.14 -0.74 -14.30
N SER A 29 -63.11 -1.94 -14.90
CA SER A 29 -62.16 -2.98 -14.54
C SER A 29 -60.72 -2.55 -14.83
N ALA A 30 -60.47 -1.96 -16.01
CA ALA A 30 -59.15 -1.45 -16.37
C ALA A 30 -58.71 -0.28 -15.45
N MET A 31 -59.62 0.64 -15.13
CA MET A 31 -59.35 1.75 -14.22
C MET A 31 -59.03 1.28 -12.81
N THR A 32 -59.72 0.24 -12.33
CA THR A 32 -59.44 -0.38 -11.03
C THR A 32 -58.06 -1.03 -11.00
N SER A 33 -57.67 -1.74 -12.06
CA SER A 33 -56.34 -2.34 -12.20
C SER A 33 -55.25 -1.26 -12.21
N LEU A 34 -55.40 -0.23 -13.03
CA LEU A 34 -54.45 0.87 -13.11
C LEU A 34 -54.29 1.59 -11.77
N THR A 35 -55.39 1.78 -11.03
CA THR A 35 -55.36 2.37 -9.69
C THR A 35 -54.56 1.50 -8.71
N ALA A 36 -54.68 0.18 -8.80
CA ALA A 36 -53.93 -0.75 -7.96
C ALA A 36 -52.42 -0.72 -8.32
N GLU A 37 -52.08 -0.73 -9.61
CA GLU A 37 -50.71 -0.61 -10.08
C GLU A 37 -50.06 0.72 -9.66
N MET A 38 -50.77 1.83 -9.80
CA MET A 38 -50.30 3.14 -9.35
C MET A 38 -50.01 3.15 -7.84
N LYS A 39 -50.88 2.55 -7.02
CA LYS A 39 -50.63 2.42 -5.58
C LYS A 39 -49.39 1.60 -5.28
N SER A 40 -49.18 0.48 -6.00
CA SER A 40 -47.96 -0.33 -5.87
C SER A 40 -46.72 0.47 -6.21
N MET A 41 -46.72 1.18 -7.34
CA MET A 41 -45.59 2.03 -7.74
C MET A 41 -45.30 3.14 -6.73
N CYS A 42 -46.33 3.75 -6.13
CA CYS A 42 -46.13 4.74 -5.07
C CYS A 42 -45.40 4.15 -3.85
N LEU A 43 -45.75 2.92 -3.46
CA LEU A 43 -45.07 2.21 -2.37
C LEU A 43 -43.63 1.89 -2.73
N ASP A 44 -43.38 1.44 -3.96
CA ASP A 44 -42.02 1.16 -4.43
C ASP A 44 -41.16 2.42 -4.45
N ILE A 45 -41.70 3.54 -4.95
CA ILE A 45 -41.02 4.85 -4.95
C ILE A 45 -40.66 5.27 -3.52
N ALA A 46 -41.59 5.15 -2.58
CA ALA A 46 -41.31 5.47 -1.17
C ALA A 46 -40.21 4.57 -0.60
N GLY A 47 -40.22 3.27 -0.94
CA GLY A 47 -39.16 2.33 -0.55
C GLY A 47 -37.80 2.64 -1.19
N PHE A 48 -37.77 3.09 -2.44
CA PHE A 48 -36.55 3.59 -3.08
C PHE A 48 -36.03 4.84 -2.41
N GLN A 49 -36.88 5.83 -2.14
CA GLN A 49 -36.49 7.07 -1.45
C GLN A 49 -35.86 6.77 -0.08
N SER A 50 -36.48 5.91 0.72
CA SER A 50 -35.92 5.52 2.02
C SER A 50 -34.53 4.88 1.91
N ARG A 51 -34.33 3.98 0.94
CA ARG A 51 -33.02 3.34 0.71
C ARG A 51 -31.96 4.33 0.21
N VAL A 52 -32.34 5.28 -0.64
CA VAL A 52 -31.44 6.33 -1.14
C VAL A 52 -30.98 7.21 0.03
N THR A 53 -31.91 7.70 0.85
CA THR A 53 -31.57 8.50 2.04
C THR A 53 -30.67 7.74 3.01
N GLY A 54 -30.92 6.44 3.23
CA GLY A 54 -30.05 5.61 4.07
C GLY A 54 -28.63 5.47 3.51
N ARG A 55 -28.49 5.34 2.17
CA ARG A 55 -27.18 5.29 1.51
C ARG A 55 -26.47 6.65 1.54
N GLU A 56 -27.19 7.75 1.37
CA GLU A 56 -26.63 9.10 1.48
C GLU A 56 -26.02 9.32 2.87
N GLN A 57 -26.73 8.95 3.94
CA GLN A 57 -26.23 9.01 5.31
C GLN A 57 -24.97 8.15 5.52
N GLN A 58 -24.94 6.95 4.93
CA GLN A 58 -23.76 6.08 4.98
C GLN A 58 -22.56 6.71 4.28
N VAL A 59 -22.77 7.33 3.11
CA VAL A 59 -21.71 8.04 2.37
C VAL A 59 -21.16 9.19 3.20
N THR A 60 -22.02 10.04 3.79
CA THR A 60 -21.58 11.13 4.67
C THR A 60 -20.75 10.63 5.85
N THR A 61 -21.17 9.52 6.48
CA THR A 61 -20.40 8.91 7.58
C THR A 61 -19.03 8.42 7.11
N MET A 62 -18.96 7.84 5.91
CA MET A 62 -17.70 7.39 5.32
C MET A 62 -16.78 8.57 4.99
N GLU A 63 -17.33 9.68 4.49
CA GLU A 63 -16.57 10.92 4.23
C GLU A 63 -15.96 11.48 5.52
N ASP A 64 -16.72 11.51 6.63
CA ASP A 64 -16.21 11.94 7.93
C ASP A 64 -15.07 11.06 8.45
N HIS A 65 -15.19 9.74 8.27
CA HIS A 65 -14.12 8.80 8.62
C HIS A 65 -12.85 9.01 7.77
N ILE A 66 -13.01 9.28 6.47
CA ILE A 66 -11.88 9.57 5.57
C ILE A 66 -11.19 10.87 5.99
N ASN A 67 -11.95 11.92 6.28
CA ASN A 67 -11.39 13.20 6.74
C ASN A 67 -10.60 13.02 8.06
N THR A 68 -11.18 12.28 9.01
CA THR A 68 -10.50 11.97 10.28
C THR A 68 -9.21 11.16 10.06
N ALA A 69 -9.21 10.20 9.14
CA ALA A 69 -8.02 9.43 8.80
C ALA A 69 -6.94 10.31 8.15
N GLN A 70 -7.33 11.23 7.26
CA GLN A 70 -6.41 12.16 6.62
C GLN A 70 -5.75 13.11 7.63
N ASP A 71 -6.51 13.63 8.60
CA ASP A 71 -5.95 14.48 9.66
C ASP A 71 -4.90 13.73 10.49
N ARG A 72 -5.16 12.46 10.82
CA ARG A 72 -4.20 11.61 11.55
C ARG A 72 -2.94 11.31 10.73
N ASP A 73 -3.08 11.08 9.43
CA ASP A 73 -1.92 10.87 8.54
C ASP A 73 -1.04 12.13 8.47
N GLN A 74 -1.64 13.32 8.41
CA GLN A 74 -0.90 14.59 8.48
C GLN A 74 -0.17 14.75 9.81
N GLU A 75 -0.80 14.41 10.92
CA GLU A 75 -0.16 14.42 12.25
C GLU A 75 1.03 13.47 12.32
N LEU A 76 0.89 12.24 11.78
CA LEU A 76 1.98 11.27 11.74
C LEU A 76 3.17 11.76 10.89
N LEU A 77 2.90 12.40 9.74
CA LEU A 77 3.94 13.01 8.92
C LEU A 77 4.68 14.13 9.66
N TYR A 78 3.94 14.98 10.38
CA TYR A 78 4.51 16.03 11.22
C TYR A 78 5.39 15.44 12.34
N LEU A 79 4.89 14.45 13.06
CA LEU A 79 5.62 13.79 14.15
C LEU A 79 6.88 13.08 13.63
N ARG A 80 6.81 12.41 12.48
CA ARG A 80 7.96 11.77 11.84
C ARG A 80 9.04 12.78 11.46
N SER A 81 8.65 13.93 10.91
CA SER A 81 9.56 15.03 10.61
C SER A 81 10.24 15.55 11.88
N LYS A 82 9.46 15.78 12.93
CA LYS A 82 9.98 16.22 14.24
C LYS A 82 10.95 15.21 14.85
N LEU A 83 10.64 13.91 14.76
CA LEU A 83 11.51 12.83 15.23
C LEU A 83 12.84 12.82 14.47
N THR A 84 12.80 12.95 13.14
CA THR A 84 14.01 13.06 12.31
C THR A 84 14.89 14.23 12.72
N VAL A 85 14.29 15.40 13.01
CA VAL A 85 15.02 16.58 13.50
C VAL A 85 15.66 16.31 14.86
N LEU A 86 14.93 15.68 15.78
CA LEU A 86 15.42 15.34 17.11
C LEU A 86 16.53 14.29 17.07
N GLU A 87 16.42 13.27 16.22
CA GLU A 87 17.48 12.27 16.00
C GLU A 87 18.75 12.93 15.45
N ASN A 88 18.62 13.79 14.44
CA ASN A 88 19.75 14.55 13.88
C ASN A 88 20.37 15.50 14.90
N ARG A 89 19.57 16.07 15.81
CA ARG A 89 20.08 16.87 16.91
C ARG A 89 20.79 16.00 17.95
N SER A 90 20.20 14.87 18.34
CA SER A 90 20.79 13.91 19.27
C SER A 90 22.14 13.38 18.78
N HIS A 91 22.27 13.01 17.51
CA HIS A 91 23.56 12.61 16.95
C HIS A 91 24.63 13.70 17.01
N ARG A 92 24.25 14.99 16.95
CA ARG A 92 25.17 16.13 17.08
C ARG A 92 25.45 16.47 18.54
N ASP A 93 24.45 16.40 19.41
CA ASP A 93 24.54 16.77 20.82
C ASP A 93 25.17 15.63 21.66
N ILE A 94 25.06 14.36 21.27
CA ILE A 94 25.80 13.23 21.88
C ILE A 94 27.30 13.35 21.62
N CYS A 95 27.72 14.09 20.58
CA CYS A 95 29.13 14.44 20.38
C CYS A 95 29.66 15.47 21.41
N PHE A 96 28.82 16.01 22.31
CA PHE A 96 29.19 17.07 23.27
C PHE A 96 29.58 16.58 24.67
N PHE A 97 29.33 15.33 25.07
CA PHE A 97 30.02 14.76 26.24
C PHE A 97 31.35 14.16 25.83
N GLY A 98 32.26 15.07 25.43
CA GLY A 98 33.72 14.92 25.45
C GLY A 98 34.28 13.52 25.21
N PHE A 99 34.18 12.99 23.99
CA PHE A 99 35.20 12.04 23.56
C PHE A 99 36.54 12.77 23.59
N PRO A 100 37.54 12.23 24.32
CA PRO A 100 38.89 12.76 24.26
C PRO A 100 39.32 12.97 22.81
N GLU A 101 40.04 14.06 22.53
CA GLU A 101 40.43 14.44 21.17
C GLU A 101 41.13 13.30 20.41
N HIS A 102 41.95 12.51 21.13
CA HIS A 102 42.61 11.31 20.60
C HIS A 102 41.63 10.26 20.05
N ILE A 103 40.43 10.10 20.63
CA ILE A 103 39.42 9.16 20.12
C ILE A 103 38.89 9.61 18.76
N LYS A 104 38.69 10.92 18.58
CA LYS A 104 38.22 11.49 17.29
C LYS A 104 39.29 11.31 16.21
N ASP A 105 40.55 11.50 16.57
CA ASP A 105 41.67 11.29 15.67
C ASP A 105 41.82 9.81 15.27
N CYS A 106 41.68 8.88 16.23
CA CYS A 106 41.65 7.45 15.96
C CYS A 106 40.50 7.06 15.03
N GLN A 107 39.28 7.57 15.25
CA GLN A 107 38.14 7.32 14.35
C GLN A 107 38.40 7.84 12.95
N LYS A 108 38.95 9.05 12.82
CA LYS A 108 39.31 9.63 11.52
C LYS A 108 40.39 8.80 10.81
N ALA A 109 41.37 8.30 11.55
CA ALA A 109 42.40 7.41 11.03
C ALA A 109 41.80 6.09 10.52
N PHE A 110 40.89 5.46 11.28
CA PHE A 110 40.19 4.24 10.83
C PHE A 110 39.30 4.45 9.61
N LEU A 111 38.57 5.58 9.55
CA LEU A 111 37.73 5.92 8.39
C LEU A 111 38.54 6.10 7.10
N ALA A 112 39.81 6.49 7.20
CA ALA A 112 40.70 6.61 6.04
C ALA A 112 40.95 5.27 5.32
N PHE A 113 40.79 4.13 6.01
CA PHE A 113 40.93 2.79 5.43
C PHE A 113 39.68 2.31 4.68
N GLY A 114 38.55 3.03 4.77
CA GLY A 114 37.28 2.64 4.15
C GLY A 114 37.35 2.32 2.65
N PRO A 115 38.06 3.12 1.82
CA PRO A 115 38.26 2.79 0.40
C PRO A 115 39.00 1.46 0.19
N ARG A 116 40.06 1.20 0.95
CA ARG A 116 40.89 -0.01 0.83
C ARG A 116 40.14 -1.27 1.25
N LEU A 117 39.38 -1.21 2.35
CA LEU A 117 38.54 -2.33 2.80
C LEU A 117 37.41 -2.66 1.82
N ARG A 118 36.86 -1.65 1.13
CA ARG A 118 35.87 -1.86 0.05
C ARG A 118 36.49 -2.53 -1.17
N GLN A 119 37.72 -2.19 -1.53
CA GLN A 119 38.43 -2.84 -2.65
C GLN A 119 38.68 -4.33 -2.36
N LEU A 120 38.88 -4.69 -1.10
CA LEU A 120 39.05 -6.07 -0.64
C LEU A 120 37.72 -6.79 -0.36
N GLU A 121 36.57 -6.16 -0.69
CA GLU A 121 35.22 -6.66 -0.44
C GLU A 121 34.94 -7.08 1.02
N MET A 122 35.65 -6.46 1.98
CA MET A 122 35.51 -6.77 3.39
C MET A 122 34.33 -6.02 4.02
N LYS A 123 33.54 -6.71 4.84
CA LYS A 123 32.54 -6.06 5.70
C LYS A 123 33.24 -5.47 6.91
N TYR A 124 33.04 -4.19 7.18
CA TYR A 124 33.67 -3.49 8.30
C TYR A 124 32.70 -2.56 9.03
N GLY A 125 33.05 -2.21 10.26
CA GLY A 125 32.35 -1.22 11.06
C GLY A 125 33.23 -0.64 12.16
N LEU A 126 32.78 0.48 12.72
CA LEU A 126 33.35 1.06 13.93
C LEU A 126 32.48 0.63 15.11
N PHE A 127 33.08 -0.01 16.11
CA PHE A 127 32.45 -0.35 17.37
C PHE A 127 33.01 0.55 18.47
N GLU A 128 32.17 0.96 19.41
CA GLU A 128 32.50 1.70 20.65
C GLU A 128 33.79 2.53 20.58
N LEU A 129 33.66 3.79 20.15
CA LEU A 129 34.62 4.85 20.45
C LEU A 129 36.05 4.67 19.91
N ALA A 130 36.23 3.97 18.77
CA ALA A 130 37.47 3.81 17.98
C ALA A 130 38.06 2.39 17.95
N ARG A 131 37.23 1.34 18.03
CA ARG A 131 37.64 0.00 17.60
C ARG A 131 37.11 -0.29 16.21
N MET A 132 37.99 -0.64 15.27
CA MET A 132 37.55 -1.06 13.94
C MET A 132 37.51 -2.57 13.87
N TRP A 133 36.41 -3.12 13.35
CA TRP A 133 36.29 -4.55 13.10
C TRP A 133 35.99 -4.79 11.63
N PHE A 134 36.41 -5.95 11.13
CA PHE A 134 35.98 -6.44 9.84
C PHE A 134 35.95 -7.97 9.80
N THR A 135 35.31 -8.50 8.77
CA THR A 135 35.24 -9.93 8.50
C THR A 135 35.89 -10.22 7.15
N ASN A 136 36.88 -11.12 7.15
CA ASN A 136 37.53 -11.61 5.95
C ASN A 136 37.39 -13.14 5.90
N ASN A 137 36.77 -13.67 4.83
CA ASN A 137 36.54 -15.11 4.66
C ASN A 137 35.88 -15.81 5.86
N GLY A 138 34.91 -15.14 6.50
CA GLY A 138 34.21 -15.65 7.68
C GLY A 138 34.98 -15.52 9.00
N VAL A 139 36.23 -15.06 8.97
CA VAL A 139 37.04 -14.79 10.17
C VAL A 139 36.84 -13.35 10.61
N TYR A 140 36.40 -13.17 11.86
CA TYR A 140 36.26 -11.88 12.51
C TYR A 140 37.61 -11.41 13.07
N LYS A 141 37.96 -10.16 12.80
CA LYS A 141 39.11 -9.49 13.42
C LYS A 141 38.75 -8.06 13.82
N ASP A 142 39.37 -7.59 14.88
CA ASP A 142 39.23 -6.24 15.36
C ASP A 142 40.58 -5.63 15.76
N PHE A 143 40.61 -4.30 15.73
CA PHE A 143 41.81 -3.49 15.87
C PHE A 143 41.50 -2.30 16.76
N TYR A 144 42.36 -2.08 17.74
CA TYR A 144 42.28 -0.94 18.66
C TYR A 144 43.09 0.25 18.14
N GLU A 145 44.12 -0.01 17.34
CA GLU A 145 44.99 1.01 16.75
C GLU A 145 44.98 0.95 15.22
N ALA A 146 45.04 2.12 14.57
CA ALA A 146 45.02 2.24 13.12
C ALA A 146 46.30 1.68 12.47
N GLU A 147 47.41 1.71 13.21
CA GLU A 147 48.71 1.20 12.78
C GLU A 147 48.70 -0.32 12.64
N ASP A 148 48.12 -1.03 13.61
CA ASP A 148 47.95 -2.49 13.55
C ASP A 148 47.09 -2.91 12.36
N LEU A 149 46.02 -2.16 12.08
CA LEU A 149 45.18 -2.40 10.92
C LEU A 149 45.97 -2.20 9.61
N HIS A 150 46.77 -1.14 9.54
CA HIS A 150 47.61 -0.87 8.37
C HIS A 150 48.58 -2.01 8.11
N LEU A 151 49.32 -2.44 9.14
CA LEU A 151 50.28 -3.55 9.05
C LEU A 151 49.59 -4.85 8.64
N PHE A 152 48.40 -5.12 9.18
CA PHE A 152 47.62 -6.29 8.81
C PHE A 152 47.18 -6.27 7.34
N LEU A 153 46.68 -5.13 6.86
CA LEU A 153 46.25 -4.99 5.46
C LEU A 153 47.42 -5.06 4.49
N ASP A 154 48.60 -4.59 4.86
CA ASP A 154 49.82 -4.74 4.05
C ASP A 154 50.26 -6.20 3.99
N GLY A 155 50.21 -6.92 5.11
CA GLY A 155 50.51 -8.36 5.15
C GLY A 155 49.57 -9.20 4.29
N LEU A 156 48.30 -8.83 4.18
CA LEU A 156 47.34 -9.51 3.30
C LEU A 156 47.64 -9.31 1.81
N LEU A 157 48.10 -8.12 1.41
CA LEU A 157 48.46 -7.86 0.02
C LEU A 157 49.70 -8.67 -0.38
N LEU A 158 50.69 -8.79 0.50
CA LEU A 158 51.89 -9.62 0.26
C LEU A 158 51.54 -11.11 0.07
N GLN A 159 50.55 -11.63 0.79
CA GLN A 159 50.12 -13.03 0.63
C GLN A 159 49.37 -13.32 -0.68
N SER A 160 48.82 -12.29 -1.33
CA SER A 160 48.10 -12.45 -2.61
C SER A 160 49.01 -12.51 -3.85
N VAL A 161 50.33 -12.27 -3.69
CA VAL A 161 51.28 -12.17 -4.82
C VAL A 161 51.93 -13.50 -5.19
N ASP A 162 51.93 -14.51 -4.31
CA ASP A 162 52.69 -15.76 -4.52
C ASP A 162 51.90 -16.94 -5.11
N THR A 163 50.62 -16.78 -5.48
CA THR A 163 49.81 -17.91 -6.01
C THR A 163 49.84 -18.12 -7.52
N ASP A 164 50.56 -17.30 -8.29
CA ASP A 164 50.79 -17.56 -9.72
C ASP A 164 52.04 -18.43 -9.94
N THR A 165 52.05 -19.64 -9.35
CA THR A 165 52.94 -20.70 -9.84
C THR A 165 52.25 -21.35 -11.05
N PRO A 166 52.77 -21.20 -12.29
CA PRO A 166 52.11 -21.72 -13.48
C PRO A 166 52.01 -23.25 -13.39
N ALA A 167 50.80 -23.75 -13.53
CA ALA A 167 50.49 -25.17 -13.54
C ALA A 167 51.38 -25.91 -14.56
N GLN A 168 52.25 -26.77 -14.05
CA GLN A 168 53.10 -27.63 -14.85
C GLN A 168 52.21 -28.65 -15.59
N PRO A 169 52.30 -28.76 -16.93
CA PRO A 169 51.43 -29.66 -17.70
C PRO A 169 51.77 -31.12 -17.36
N GLN A 170 50.80 -31.84 -16.77
CA GLN A 170 50.93 -33.27 -16.54
C GLN A 170 50.88 -34.01 -17.88
N GLY A 171 52.00 -34.63 -18.26
CA GLY A 171 52.06 -35.56 -19.39
C GLY A 171 51.27 -36.85 -19.12
N PRO A 172 50.81 -37.55 -20.17
CA PRO A 172 49.89 -38.67 -20.03
C PRO A 172 50.56 -39.91 -19.38
N PRO A 173 49.79 -40.70 -18.61
CA PRO A 173 50.32 -41.88 -17.91
C PRO A 173 50.68 -42.98 -18.92
N THR A 174 51.92 -43.47 -18.83
CA THR A 174 52.39 -44.64 -19.57
C THR A 174 51.98 -45.89 -18.78
N TYR A 175 51.21 -46.78 -19.42
CA TYR A 175 50.89 -48.10 -18.86
C TYR A 175 51.92 -49.12 -19.37
N THR A 176 52.61 -49.79 -18.45
CA THR A 176 53.36 -51.04 -18.66
C THR A 176 53.06 -51.97 -17.50
#